data_AF-A0A8S1M9I0-F1
#
_entry.id   AF-A0A8S1M9I0-F1
#
_cell.length_a   1.000
_cell.length_b   1.000
_cell.length_c   1.000
_cell.angle_alpha   90.00
_cell.angle_beta   90.00
_cell.angle_gamma   90.00
#
_symmetry.space_group_name_H-M   'P 1'
#
loop_
_entity.id
_entity.type
_entity.pdbx_description
1 polymer ?
#
loop_
_entity_poly.entity_id
_entity_poly.type
_entity_poly.pdbx_seq_one_letter_code
_entity_poly.pdbx_strand_id
1 'polypeptide(L)'
;MAEVDYNTLVQASQLLFDHSQSFNEQKAIALDLVTSGMRSSNIQIITACNKIWVDLQNDQFFWTMTDQVILLCKQNQTKFLALKVLEEQIKSKWNLIREESRLGLKGFILKQLLHFGAKDQHDSIEESLLNQINMIIIQILKHEWKTTWVSFIPEICELSKTDQNLCENNLKLLRLLSQEIFDYSKNQLTTHQIIELKSNLHKEFQLIFELCFFLIQTFVEKQNIKITLIKQTLETLYTYLSWIPFGFIFMTQLCEILIQLFDNNHFRNLSIRCLTEIVILKLDSDQQKMIIQQQKIGIIFEKILIKLRQVFPCDFGFLGERQRLRMISNTQLQFFDDFCAILTQFFTGILNQHLDWLENISKTNPNVIQLVDYSLQYLIGFSQLPLEQNYKVCAEFWFDFTKRLLEQPSQLPKGNQIILNLYQNEMNPPSLQTNSYPRILVELRKIVVSKMAKPQEVLISIDETGQPIKEELQNTENNALYDLLKDLLINLAKLNWTSTKEIITQKLDKQVIQIYFILKRIKNGVLKVY
;
A
#
# COMPACT_ATOMS: atom_id res chain seq x y z
N MET A 1 -33.08 24.55 4.53
CA MET A 1 -32.24 24.23 5.69
C MET A 1 -32.65 25.21 6.77
N ALA A 2 -33.50 24.79 7.70
CA ALA A 2 -33.83 25.64 8.85
C ALA A 2 -32.58 25.68 9.74
N GLU A 3 -32.13 26.88 10.12
CA GLU A 3 -31.04 27.05 11.07
C GLU A 3 -31.45 26.36 12.38
N VAL A 4 -30.58 25.47 12.87
CA VAL A 4 -30.82 24.76 14.13
C VAL A 4 -30.63 25.76 15.26
N ASP A 5 -31.72 26.27 15.83
CA ASP A 5 -31.66 27.23 16.92
C ASP A 5 -31.12 26.58 18.21
N TYR A 6 -30.25 27.28 18.93
CA TYR A 6 -29.64 26.79 20.18
C TYR A 6 -30.69 26.31 21.22
N ASN A 7 -31.86 26.96 21.28
CA ASN A 7 -32.96 26.56 22.17
C ASN A 7 -33.61 25.23 21.78
N THR A 8 -33.65 24.90 20.48
CA THR A 8 -34.14 23.60 20.01
C THR A 8 -33.15 22.47 20.34
N LEU A 9 -31.84 22.77 20.37
CA LEU A 9 -30.82 21.82 20.84
C LEU A 9 -30.91 21.56 22.35
N VAL A 10 -31.22 22.58 23.16
CA VAL A 10 -31.42 22.39 24.60
C VAL A 10 -32.64 21.51 24.87
N GLN A 11 -33.77 21.74 24.18
CA GLN A 11 -34.96 20.91 24.29
C GLN A 11 -34.72 19.48 23.78
N ALA A 12 -33.98 19.33 22.68
CA ALA A 12 -33.55 18.03 22.17
C ALA A 12 -32.68 17.29 23.20
N SER A 13 -31.73 17.97 23.84
CA SER A 13 -30.88 17.36 24.87
C SER A 13 -31.68 16.86 26.07
N GLN A 14 -32.66 17.65 26.55
CA GLN A 14 -33.53 17.26 27.66
C GLN A 14 -34.39 16.04 27.33
N LEU A 15 -34.90 15.95 26.08
CA LEU A 15 -35.66 14.79 25.62
C LEU A 15 -34.79 13.54 25.44
N LEU A 16 -33.53 13.69 25.05
CA LEU A 16 -32.61 12.57 24.83
C LEU A 16 -32.16 11.91 26.15
N PHE A 17 -31.92 12.70 27.20
CA PHE A 17 -31.53 12.20 28.54
C PHE A 17 -32.71 11.80 29.43
N ASP A 18 -33.96 11.88 28.96
CA ASP A 18 -35.11 11.41 29.72
C ASP A 18 -35.21 9.88 29.68
N HIS A 19 -34.67 9.21 30.69
CA HIS A 19 -34.69 7.74 30.82
C HIS A 19 -36.08 7.15 31.15
N SER A 20 -37.09 7.98 31.42
CA SER A 20 -38.44 7.49 31.75
C SER A 20 -39.23 6.97 30.55
N GLN A 21 -38.83 7.35 29.33
CA GLN A 21 -39.52 6.97 28.08
C GLN A 21 -38.61 6.12 27.17
N SER A 22 -39.19 5.09 26.54
CA SER A 22 -38.55 4.31 25.47
C SER A 22 -38.07 5.21 24.31
N PHE A 23 -37.12 4.72 23.50
CA PHE A 23 -36.65 5.49 22.35
C PHE A 23 -37.76 5.57 21.29
N ASN A 24 -38.44 6.72 21.24
CA ASN A 24 -39.58 6.99 20.38
C ASN A 24 -39.15 7.80 19.14
N GLU A 25 -40.01 7.88 18.12
CA GLU A 25 -39.75 8.65 16.88
C GLU A 25 -39.36 10.12 17.15
N GLN A 26 -39.88 10.73 18.23
CA GLN A 26 -39.51 12.10 18.63
C GLN A 26 -38.05 12.21 19.10
N LYS A 27 -37.53 11.19 19.82
CA LYS A 27 -36.12 11.12 20.21
C LYS A 27 -35.23 10.87 18.99
N ALA A 28 -35.69 10.09 18.02
CA ALA A 28 -35.00 9.88 16.75
C ALA A 28 -34.85 11.19 15.95
N ILE A 29 -35.93 11.99 15.85
CA ILE A 29 -35.91 13.30 15.19
C ILE A 29 -35.01 14.28 15.94
N ALA A 30 -35.04 14.28 17.28
CA ALA A 30 -34.16 15.10 18.10
C ALA A 30 -32.68 14.74 17.88
N LEU A 31 -32.36 13.44 17.79
CA LEU A 31 -31.01 12.95 17.52
C LEU A 31 -30.54 13.33 16.10
N ASP A 32 -31.41 13.19 15.09
CA ASP A 32 -31.14 13.63 13.72
C ASP A 32 -30.93 15.15 13.64
N LEU A 33 -31.67 15.95 14.40
CA LEU A 33 -31.46 17.39 14.50
C LEU A 33 -30.09 17.73 15.11
N VAL A 34 -29.70 17.07 16.20
CA VAL A 34 -28.38 17.27 16.83
C VAL A 34 -27.24 16.95 15.86
N THR A 35 -27.34 15.85 15.11
CA THR A 35 -26.31 15.49 14.11
C THR A 35 -26.29 16.43 12.92
N SER A 36 -27.45 16.90 12.45
CA SER A 36 -27.52 17.92 11.40
C SER A 36 -26.86 19.24 11.84
N GLY A 37 -26.99 19.60 13.12
CA GLY A 37 -26.36 20.77 13.73
C GLY A 37 -24.83 20.72 13.73
N MET A 38 -24.21 19.53 13.74
CA MET A 38 -22.75 19.38 13.61
C MET A 38 -22.21 19.84 12.24
N ARG A 39 -23.07 19.95 11.23
CA ARG A 39 -22.72 20.46 9.89
C ARG A 39 -23.04 21.95 9.72
N SER A 40 -23.53 22.63 10.75
CA SER A 40 -23.82 24.06 10.70
C SER A 40 -22.54 24.90 10.57
N SER A 41 -22.64 26.12 10.05
CA SER A 41 -21.51 27.06 9.94
C SER A 41 -21.13 27.73 11.28
N ASN A 42 -21.94 27.53 12.33
CA ASN A 42 -21.76 28.21 13.62
C ASN A 42 -20.99 27.32 14.61
N ILE A 43 -19.80 27.78 15.01
CA ILE A 43 -18.89 27.09 15.92
C ILE A 43 -19.57 26.76 17.27
N GLN A 44 -20.41 27.65 17.80
CA GLN A 44 -21.08 27.43 19.07
C GLN A 44 -22.05 26.24 19.01
N ILE A 45 -22.82 26.15 17.92
CA ILE A 45 -23.76 25.04 17.68
C ILE A 45 -22.99 23.73 17.52
N ILE A 46 -21.90 23.72 16.73
CA ILE A 46 -21.05 22.53 16.59
C ILE A 46 -20.51 22.08 17.95
N THR A 47 -19.99 22.99 18.77
CA THR A 47 -19.44 22.64 20.09
C THR A 47 -20.52 22.09 21.04
N ALA A 48 -21.74 22.63 20.99
CA ALA A 48 -22.86 22.14 21.78
C ALA A 48 -23.31 20.74 21.33
N CYS A 49 -23.46 20.51 20.02
CA CYS A 49 -23.79 19.20 19.48
C CYS A 49 -22.73 18.14 19.79
N ASN A 50 -21.44 18.51 19.71
CA ASN A 50 -20.34 17.62 20.09
C ASN A 50 -20.39 17.23 21.57
N LYS A 51 -20.67 18.19 22.47
CA LYS A 51 -20.84 17.91 23.90
C LYS A 51 -21.99 16.95 24.16
N ILE A 52 -23.15 17.18 23.52
CA ILE A 52 -24.31 16.28 23.66
C ILE A 52 -23.95 14.85 23.23
N TRP A 53 -23.21 14.68 22.14
CA TRP A 53 -22.74 13.35 21.71
C TRP A 53 -21.75 12.71 22.68
N VAL A 54 -20.83 13.48 23.26
CA VAL A 54 -19.90 12.99 24.29
C VAL A 54 -20.67 12.57 25.55
N ASP A 55 -21.67 13.35 25.95
CA ASP A 55 -22.50 13.04 27.11
C ASP A 55 -23.36 11.79 26.86
N LEU A 56 -23.90 11.61 25.65
CA LEU A 56 -24.60 10.39 25.23
C LEU A 56 -23.68 9.17 25.14
N GLN A 57 -22.42 9.37 24.74
CA GLN A 57 -21.42 8.31 24.71
C GLN A 57 -21.03 7.82 26.12
N ASN A 58 -21.06 8.73 27.09
CA ASN A 58 -20.83 8.42 28.51
C ASN A 58 -22.06 7.80 29.20
N ASP A 59 -23.25 7.95 28.63
CA ASP A 59 -24.48 7.38 29.16
C ASP A 59 -24.42 5.83 29.18
N GLN A 60 -24.82 5.25 30.32
CA GLN A 60 -24.77 3.82 30.57
C GLN A 60 -25.79 3.04 29.73
N PHE A 61 -26.88 3.68 29.30
CA PHE A 61 -28.00 3.00 28.63
C PHE A 61 -28.11 3.28 27.14
N PHE A 62 -27.42 4.29 26.61
CA PHE A 62 -27.57 4.70 25.21
C PHE A 62 -27.31 3.55 24.20
N TRP A 63 -26.32 2.69 24.47
CA TRP A 63 -26.00 1.56 23.59
C TRP A 63 -27.14 0.54 23.46
N THR A 64 -28.00 0.39 24.47
CA THR A 64 -29.18 -0.49 24.41
C THR A 64 -30.26 0.06 23.47
N MET A 65 -30.24 1.37 23.21
CA MET A 65 -31.18 2.04 22.31
C MET A 65 -30.69 2.02 20.85
N THR A 66 -29.47 1.54 20.58
CA THR A 66 -28.86 1.57 19.24
C THR A 66 -29.71 0.86 18.19
N ASP A 67 -30.37 -0.23 18.55
CA ASP A 67 -31.26 -0.97 17.65
C ASP A 67 -32.43 -0.09 17.18
N GLN A 68 -33.03 0.66 18.11
CA GLN A 68 -34.13 1.58 17.84
C GLN A 68 -33.65 2.81 17.08
N VAL A 69 -32.46 3.32 17.37
CA VAL A 69 -31.82 4.44 16.65
C VAL A 69 -31.63 4.09 15.18
N ILE A 70 -31.09 2.92 14.86
CA ILE A 70 -30.81 2.52 13.47
C ILE A 70 -32.10 2.30 12.67
N LEU A 71 -33.16 1.79 13.31
CA LEU A 71 -34.46 1.56 12.68
C LEU A 71 -35.24 2.86 12.48
N LEU A 72 -35.24 3.78 13.45
CA LEU A 72 -36.12 4.96 13.46
C LEU A 72 -35.47 6.22 12.87
N CYS A 73 -34.15 6.37 12.96
CA CYS A 73 -33.47 7.58 12.45
C CYS A 73 -33.40 7.56 10.91
N LYS A 74 -33.57 8.73 10.29
CA LYS A 74 -33.52 8.89 8.83
C LYS A 74 -32.12 9.26 8.36
N GLN A 75 -31.32 9.92 9.18
CA GLN A 75 -30.00 10.40 8.78
C GLN A 75 -28.92 9.32 8.99
N ASN A 76 -28.26 8.94 7.90
CA ASN A 76 -27.20 7.91 7.90
C ASN A 76 -26.00 8.27 8.82
N GLN A 77 -25.74 9.55 9.04
CA GLN A 77 -24.68 9.97 9.97
C GLN A 77 -25.02 9.71 11.44
N THR A 78 -26.30 9.87 11.82
CA THR A 78 -26.78 9.53 13.15
C THR A 78 -26.61 8.05 13.42
N LYS A 79 -26.95 7.22 12.43
CA LYS A 79 -26.71 5.78 12.47
C LYS A 79 -25.22 5.46 12.64
N PHE A 80 -24.35 6.18 11.94
CA PHE A 80 -22.90 5.97 12.02
C PHE A 80 -22.36 6.32 13.41
N LEU A 81 -22.74 7.45 13.98
CA LEU A 81 -22.31 7.85 15.32
C LEU A 81 -22.85 6.89 16.40
N ALA A 82 -24.10 6.45 16.28
CA ALA A 82 -24.67 5.45 17.19
C ALA A 82 -23.93 4.11 17.12
N LEU A 83 -23.60 3.64 15.92
CA LEU A 83 -22.77 2.45 15.72
C LEU A 83 -21.35 2.63 16.29
N LYS A 84 -20.77 3.83 16.19
CA LYS A 84 -19.47 4.14 16.79
C LYS A 84 -19.52 4.08 18.32
N VAL A 85 -20.57 4.63 18.94
CA VAL A 85 -20.77 4.50 20.39
C VAL A 85 -20.94 3.02 20.77
N LEU A 86 -21.71 2.25 20.01
CA LEU A 86 -21.87 0.81 20.23
C LEU A 86 -20.53 0.07 20.16
N GLU A 87 -19.67 0.38 19.18
CA GLU A 87 -18.34 -0.22 19.05
C GLU A 87 -17.49 -0.01 20.31
N GLU A 88 -17.45 1.21 20.85
CA GLU A 88 -16.65 1.52 22.04
C GLU A 88 -17.19 0.87 23.32
N GLN A 89 -18.51 0.77 23.44
CA GLN A 89 -19.15 0.08 24.57
C GLN A 89 -18.90 -1.43 24.49
N ILE A 90 -18.87 -2.03 23.29
CA ILE A 90 -18.47 -3.44 23.10
C ILE A 90 -17.03 -3.63 23.57
N LYS A 91 -16.08 -2.78 23.15
CA LYS A 91 -14.66 -2.91 23.57
C LYS A 91 -14.46 -2.90 25.09
N SER A 92 -15.26 -2.11 25.82
CA SER A 92 -15.05 -1.88 27.26
C SER A 92 -15.95 -2.72 28.17
N LYS A 93 -17.20 -2.99 27.77
CA LYS A 93 -18.25 -3.54 28.65
C LYS A 93 -18.84 -4.87 28.18
N TRP A 94 -18.36 -5.48 27.09
CA TRP A 94 -18.96 -6.71 26.54
C TRP A 94 -19.16 -7.82 27.58
N ASN A 95 -18.13 -8.06 28.41
CA ASN A 95 -18.14 -9.11 29.42
C ASN A 95 -19.15 -8.86 30.57
N LEU A 96 -19.66 -7.64 30.74
CA LEU A 96 -20.65 -7.28 31.76
C LEU A 96 -22.09 -7.51 31.30
N ILE A 97 -22.32 -7.67 30.00
CA ILE A 97 -23.65 -7.82 29.40
C ILE A 97 -24.15 -9.27 29.63
N ARG A 98 -25.45 -9.45 29.86
CA ARG A 98 -26.07 -10.78 29.97
C ARG A 98 -26.08 -11.50 28.62
N GLU A 99 -25.96 -12.82 28.62
CA GLU A 99 -25.87 -13.63 27.40
C GLU A 99 -27.05 -13.43 26.44
N GLU A 100 -28.28 -13.34 26.95
CA GLU A 100 -29.48 -13.08 26.14
C GLU A 100 -29.38 -11.77 25.35
N SER A 101 -28.90 -10.71 25.99
CA SER A 101 -28.72 -9.39 25.35
C SER A 101 -27.57 -9.41 24.34
N ARG A 102 -26.52 -10.19 24.57
CA ARG A 102 -25.43 -10.38 23.59
C ARG A 102 -25.94 -11.08 22.33
N LEU A 103 -26.74 -12.14 22.49
CA LEU A 103 -27.38 -12.84 21.36
C LEU A 103 -28.34 -11.93 20.59
N GLY A 104 -29.13 -11.12 21.29
CA GLY A 104 -30.00 -10.11 20.68
C GLY A 104 -29.23 -9.11 19.82
N LEU A 105 -28.18 -8.50 20.38
CA LEU A 105 -27.30 -7.57 19.66
C LEU A 105 -26.62 -8.22 18.46
N LYS A 106 -26.07 -9.43 18.63
CA LYS A 106 -25.45 -10.19 17.53
C LYS A 106 -26.45 -10.42 16.39
N GLY A 107 -27.65 -10.90 16.72
CA GLY A 107 -28.72 -11.12 15.74
C GLY A 107 -29.15 -9.83 15.04
N PHE A 108 -29.20 -8.71 15.77
CA PHE A 108 -29.50 -7.40 15.20
C PHE A 108 -28.41 -6.93 14.22
N ILE A 109 -27.14 -6.96 14.62
CA ILE A 109 -26.01 -6.52 13.78
C ILE A 109 -25.89 -7.39 12.52
N LEU A 110 -26.08 -8.71 12.63
CA LEU A 110 -26.08 -9.60 11.47
C LEU A 110 -27.26 -9.31 10.52
N LYS A 111 -28.45 -9.00 11.03
CA LYS A 111 -29.60 -8.57 10.21
C LYS A 111 -29.31 -7.26 9.47
N GLN A 112 -28.66 -6.30 10.14
CA GLN A 112 -28.25 -5.05 9.49
C GLN A 112 -27.18 -5.30 8.41
N LEU A 113 -26.21 -6.18 8.67
CA LEU A 113 -25.23 -6.58 7.66
C LEU A 113 -25.91 -7.18 6.43
N LEU A 114 -26.89 -8.06 6.60
CA LEU A 114 -27.63 -8.64 5.48
C LEU A 114 -28.46 -7.57 4.73
N HIS A 115 -29.10 -6.65 5.45
CA HIS A 115 -29.91 -5.59 4.85
C HIS A 115 -29.08 -4.60 4.02
N PHE A 116 -27.94 -4.16 4.55
CA PHE A 116 -27.05 -3.25 3.83
C PHE A 116 -26.22 -4.01 2.81
N GLY A 117 -25.54 -5.09 3.19
CA GLY A 117 -24.59 -5.81 2.32
C GLY A 117 -25.19 -6.48 1.08
N ALA A 118 -26.50 -6.73 1.03
CA ALA A 118 -27.15 -7.30 -0.15
C ALA A 118 -27.45 -6.26 -1.26
N LYS A 119 -27.34 -4.95 -0.98
CA LYS A 119 -27.65 -3.92 -1.98
C LYS A 119 -26.53 -3.79 -3.03
N ASP A 120 -26.92 -3.57 -4.29
CA ASP A 120 -25.98 -3.43 -5.42
C ASP A 120 -25.26 -2.06 -5.47
N GLN A 121 -25.88 -1.01 -4.92
CA GLN A 121 -25.34 0.35 -4.95
C GLN A 121 -25.39 0.95 -3.55
N HIS A 122 -24.25 1.51 -3.16
CA HIS A 122 -24.06 2.19 -1.88
C HIS A 122 -23.65 3.63 -2.11
N ASP A 123 -24.28 4.54 -1.38
CA ASP A 123 -23.73 5.88 -1.21
C ASP A 123 -22.45 5.80 -0.34
N SER A 124 -21.54 6.76 -0.48
CA SER A 124 -20.30 6.82 0.32
C SER A 124 -20.54 6.73 1.84
N ILE A 125 -21.67 7.25 2.32
CA ILE A 125 -22.08 7.17 3.72
C ILE A 125 -22.60 5.77 4.08
N GLU A 126 -23.33 5.11 3.17
CA GLU A 126 -23.77 3.72 3.37
C GLU A 126 -22.59 2.76 3.38
N GLU A 127 -21.58 2.98 2.54
CA GLU A 127 -20.34 2.18 2.58
C GLU A 127 -19.60 2.39 3.91
N SER A 128 -19.57 3.62 4.42
CA SER A 128 -18.99 3.93 5.73
C SER A 128 -19.76 3.25 6.87
N LEU A 129 -21.08 3.19 6.78
CA LEU A 129 -21.93 2.45 7.72
C LEU A 129 -21.66 0.95 7.67
N LEU A 130 -21.58 0.37 6.48
CA LEU A 130 -21.30 -1.06 6.31
C LEU A 130 -19.90 -1.43 6.86
N ASN A 131 -18.90 -0.59 6.62
CA ASN A 131 -17.58 -0.75 7.22
C ASN A 131 -17.63 -0.70 8.76
N GLN A 132 -18.42 0.22 9.32
CA GLN A 132 -18.61 0.32 10.77
C GLN A 132 -19.31 -0.92 11.34
N ILE A 133 -20.30 -1.46 10.64
CA ILE A 133 -20.96 -2.73 11.01
C ILE A 133 -19.95 -3.89 11.00
N ASN A 134 -19.11 -3.99 9.97
CA ASN A 134 -18.06 -5.00 9.90
C ASN A 134 -17.08 -4.87 11.09
N MET A 135 -16.68 -3.64 11.45
CA MET A 135 -15.81 -3.40 12.61
C MET A 135 -16.46 -3.84 13.92
N ILE A 136 -17.75 -3.55 14.12
CA ILE A 136 -18.50 -4.01 15.30
C ILE A 136 -18.50 -5.54 15.39
N ILE A 137 -18.75 -6.24 14.28
CA ILE A 137 -18.70 -7.71 14.24
C ILE A 137 -17.32 -8.20 14.63
N ILE A 138 -16.25 -7.56 14.14
CA ILE A 138 -14.87 -7.93 14.50
C ILE A 138 -14.61 -7.70 16.00
N GLN A 139 -15.11 -6.60 16.59
CA GLN A 139 -14.98 -6.41 18.05
C GLN A 139 -15.72 -7.49 18.84
N ILE A 140 -16.94 -7.86 18.43
CA ILE A 140 -17.68 -8.97 19.05
C ILE A 140 -16.89 -10.29 18.90
N LEU A 141 -16.35 -10.54 17.71
CA LEU A 141 -15.59 -11.75 17.40
C LEU A 141 -14.36 -11.90 18.31
N LYS A 142 -13.63 -10.80 18.57
CA LYS A 142 -12.48 -10.81 19.48
C LYS A 142 -12.82 -11.33 20.88
N HIS A 143 -14.05 -11.15 21.35
CA HIS A 143 -14.51 -11.66 22.64
C HIS A 143 -15.08 -13.09 22.57
N GLU A 144 -15.77 -13.45 21.48
CA GLU A 144 -16.65 -14.64 21.45
C GLU A 144 -16.23 -15.76 20.51
N TRP A 145 -15.18 -15.59 19.69
CA TRP A 145 -14.82 -16.57 18.65
C TRP A 145 -14.62 -17.99 19.22
N LYS A 146 -14.04 -18.13 20.41
CA LYS A 146 -13.77 -19.45 21.00
C LYS A 146 -14.90 -20.06 21.82
N THR A 147 -15.81 -19.23 22.32
CA THR A 147 -16.80 -19.66 23.31
C THR A 147 -18.12 -19.95 22.62
N THR A 148 -18.76 -18.91 22.11
CA THR A 148 -20.13 -18.95 21.59
C THR A 148 -20.18 -18.85 20.06
N TRP A 149 -19.11 -18.38 19.41
CA TRP A 149 -19.10 -18.14 17.96
C TRP A 149 -18.00 -18.88 17.20
N VAL A 150 -17.79 -20.15 17.54
CA VAL A 150 -16.76 -21.02 16.91
C VAL A 150 -17.02 -21.24 15.42
N SER A 151 -18.29 -21.34 15.01
CA SER A 151 -18.68 -21.60 13.62
C SER A 151 -18.67 -20.36 12.70
N PHE A 152 -18.13 -19.22 13.15
CA PHE A 152 -18.20 -17.96 12.40
C PHE A 152 -17.60 -18.05 10.98
N ILE A 153 -16.36 -18.51 10.84
CA ILE A 153 -15.69 -18.58 9.52
C ILE A 153 -16.42 -19.56 8.59
N PRO A 154 -16.76 -20.80 9.01
CA PRO A 154 -17.58 -21.69 8.20
C PRO A 154 -18.91 -21.07 7.75
N GLU A 155 -19.64 -20.43 8.66
CA GLU A 155 -20.93 -19.78 8.36
C GLU A 155 -20.78 -18.65 7.34
N ILE A 156 -19.78 -17.78 7.51
CA ILE A 156 -19.51 -16.67 6.60
C ILE A 156 -19.10 -17.17 5.21
N CYS A 157 -18.28 -18.22 5.14
CA CYS A 157 -17.87 -18.82 3.86
C CYS A 157 -19.07 -19.44 3.12
N GLU A 158 -20.00 -20.09 3.81
CA GLU A 158 -21.23 -20.61 3.19
C GLU A 158 -22.18 -19.48 2.77
N LEU A 159 -22.39 -18.47 3.62
CA LEU A 159 -23.22 -17.30 3.27
C LEU A 159 -22.67 -16.57 2.04
N SER A 160 -21.34 -16.52 1.88
CA SER A 160 -20.67 -15.89 0.74
C SER A 160 -20.95 -16.57 -0.60
N LYS A 161 -21.49 -17.80 -0.63
CA LYS A 161 -21.88 -18.49 -1.87
C LYS A 161 -23.27 -18.10 -2.37
N THR A 162 -24.08 -17.43 -1.55
CA THR A 162 -25.49 -17.14 -1.87
C THR A 162 -25.66 -15.91 -2.76
N ASP A 163 -24.87 -14.86 -2.52
CA ASP A 163 -24.96 -13.58 -3.22
C ASP A 163 -23.57 -12.94 -3.38
N GLN A 164 -23.33 -12.31 -4.53
CA GLN A 164 -22.01 -11.72 -4.85
C GLN A 164 -21.73 -10.45 -4.03
N ASN A 165 -22.74 -9.64 -3.68
CA ASN A 165 -22.52 -8.43 -2.87
C ASN A 165 -22.19 -8.80 -1.42
N LEU A 166 -22.94 -9.77 -0.88
CA LEU A 166 -22.64 -10.33 0.43
C LEU A 166 -21.26 -10.97 0.46
N CYS A 167 -20.87 -11.70 -0.59
CA CYS A 167 -19.53 -12.26 -0.73
C CYS A 167 -18.45 -11.16 -0.67
N GLU A 168 -18.65 -10.06 -1.39
CA GLU A 168 -17.71 -8.94 -1.43
C GLU A 168 -17.55 -8.32 -0.03
N ASN A 169 -18.66 -8.08 0.67
CA ASN A 169 -18.61 -7.54 2.02
C ASN A 169 -17.99 -8.53 3.02
N ASN A 170 -18.30 -9.82 2.91
CA ASN A 170 -17.73 -10.85 3.78
C ASN A 170 -16.21 -10.95 3.60
N LEU A 171 -15.70 -10.87 2.38
CA LEU A 171 -14.26 -10.81 2.13
C LEU A 171 -13.62 -9.54 2.69
N LYS A 172 -14.32 -8.40 2.64
CA LYS A 172 -13.89 -7.15 3.29
C LYS A 172 -13.82 -7.30 4.80
N LEU A 173 -14.82 -7.94 5.41
CA LEU A 173 -14.84 -8.27 6.84
C LEU A 173 -13.65 -9.16 7.21
N LEU A 174 -13.41 -10.23 6.45
CA LEU A 174 -12.30 -11.15 6.71
C LEU A 174 -10.93 -10.46 6.56
N ARG A 175 -10.78 -9.54 5.60
CA ARG A 175 -9.58 -8.69 5.46
C ARG A 175 -9.36 -7.82 6.69
N LEU A 176 -10.40 -7.09 7.11
CA LEU A 176 -10.36 -6.22 8.29
C LEU A 176 -10.04 -7.04 9.56
N LEU A 177 -10.60 -8.24 9.69
CA LEU A 177 -10.31 -9.17 10.79
C LEU A 177 -8.82 -9.53 10.86
N SER A 178 -8.19 -9.85 9.72
CA SER A 178 -6.75 -10.12 9.69
C SER A 178 -5.92 -8.90 10.07
N GLN A 179 -6.25 -7.71 9.54
CA GLN A 179 -5.54 -6.48 9.90
C GLN A 179 -5.64 -6.18 11.40
N GLU A 180 -6.81 -6.36 11.99
CA GLU A 180 -7.02 -6.19 13.44
C GLU A 180 -6.22 -7.19 14.29
N ILE A 181 -6.04 -8.42 13.83
CA ILE A 181 -5.32 -9.48 14.56
C ILE A 181 -3.80 -9.39 14.36
N PHE A 182 -3.33 -9.09 13.14
CA PHE A 182 -1.91 -9.14 12.79
C PHE A 182 -1.22 -7.78 12.83
N ASP A 183 -1.89 -6.70 12.42
CA ASP A 183 -1.28 -5.37 12.26
C ASP A 183 -1.55 -4.45 13.47
N TYR A 184 -2.80 -4.40 13.94
CA TYR A 184 -3.23 -3.43 14.98
C TYR A 184 -3.31 -4.00 16.40
N SER A 185 -3.05 -5.29 16.57
CA SER A 185 -3.25 -5.97 17.86
C SER A 185 -2.25 -5.58 18.95
N LYS A 186 -1.05 -5.10 18.59
CA LYS A 186 0.08 -4.87 19.51
C LYS A 186 -0.22 -3.91 20.66
N ASN A 187 -1.15 -2.96 20.49
CA ASN A 187 -1.51 -1.96 21.50
C ASN A 187 -2.92 -2.11 22.07
N GLN A 188 -3.71 -3.09 21.59
CA GLN A 188 -5.12 -3.25 21.97
C GLN A 188 -5.41 -4.56 22.71
N LEU A 189 -4.63 -5.61 22.46
CA LEU A 189 -4.88 -6.95 22.99
C LEU A 189 -3.68 -7.45 23.80
N THR A 190 -3.95 -8.32 24.76
CA THR A 190 -2.89 -9.01 25.50
C THR A 190 -2.15 -10.00 24.58
N THR A 191 -0.87 -10.25 24.85
CA THR A 191 -0.05 -11.18 24.07
C THR A 191 -0.67 -12.57 23.95
N HIS A 192 -1.26 -13.08 25.04
CA HIS A 192 -1.98 -14.35 25.05
C HIS A 192 -3.18 -14.36 24.11
N GLN A 193 -4.04 -13.34 24.17
CA GLN A 193 -5.19 -13.22 23.26
C GLN A 193 -4.77 -13.12 21.80
N ILE A 194 -3.65 -12.44 21.50
CA ILE A 194 -3.13 -12.33 20.13
C ILE A 194 -2.72 -13.70 19.59
N ILE A 195 -1.90 -14.44 20.34
CA ILE A 195 -1.46 -15.78 19.97
C ILE A 195 -2.67 -16.70 19.78
N GLU A 196 -3.66 -16.54 20.64
CA GLU A 196 -4.88 -17.30 20.64
C GLU A 196 -5.74 -17.06 19.39
N LEU A 197 -6.02 -15.80 19.05
CA LEU A 197 -6.78 -15.41 17.86
C LEU A 197 -6.05 -15.81 16.57
N LYS A 198 -4.72 -15.64 16.53
CA LYS A 198 -3.89 -16.08 15.40
C LYS A 198 -4.01 -17.59 15.20
N SER A 199 -3.93 -18.38 16.27
CA SER A 199 -4.04 -19.83 16.20
C SER A 199 -5.39 -20.28 15.63
N ASN A 200 -6.49 -19.64 16.04
CA ASN A 200 -7.82 -19.93 15.48
C ASN A 200 -7.91 -19.59 14.00
N LEU A 201 -7.49 -18.38 13.63
CA LEU A 201 -7.54 -17.94 12.25
C LEU A 201 -6.72 -18.86 11.35
N HIS A 202 -5.55 -19.32 11.80
CA HIS A 202 -4.74 -20.32 11.09
C HIS A 202 -5.45 -21.67 10.88
N LYS A 203 -6.21 -22.15 11.88
CA LYS A 203 -6.94 -23.42 11.77
C LYS A 203 -8.06 -23.37 10.73
N GLU A 204 -8.74 -22.23 10.64
CA GLU A 204 -9.88 -22.05 9.74
C GLU A 204 -9.50 -21.41 8.39
N PHE A 205 -8.22 -21.04 8.22
CA PHE A 205 -7.72 -20.35 7.04
C PHE A 205 -7.95 -21.13 5.73
N GLN A 206 -7.90 -22.47 5.78
CA GLN A 206 -8.11 -23.29 4.60
C GLN A 206 -9.46 -22.99 3.92
N LEU A 207 -10.55 -22.81 4.69
CA LEU A 207 -11.87 -22.50 4.16
C LEU A 207 -11.90 -21.14 3.45
N ILE A 208 -11.21 -20.15 4.03
CA ILE A 208 -11.09 -18.80 3.46
C ILE A 208 -10.30 -18.85 2.16
N PHE A 209 -9.20 -19.61 2.15
CA PHE A 209 -8.35 -19.78 0.98
C PHE A 209 -9.11 -20.47 -0.16
N GLU A 210 -9.84 -21.56 0.13
CA GLU A 210 -10.66 -22.27 -0.85
C GLU A 210 -11.73 -21.37 -1.46
N LEU A 211 -12.41 -20.53 -0.65
CA LEU A 211 -13.36 -19.53 -1.16
C LEU A 211 -12.69 -18.53 -2.11
N CYS A 212 -11.55 -17.96 -1.71
CA CYS A 212 -10.81 -16.99 -2.53
C CYS A 212 -10.35 -17.62 -3.85
N PHE A 213 -9.81 -18.84 -3.78
CA PHE A 213 -9.33 -19.57 -4.93
C PHE A 213 -10.46 -19.94 -5.89
N PHE A 214 -11.59 -20.42 -5.37
CA PHE A 214 -12.79 -20.73 -6.16
C PHE A 214 -13.32 -19.51 -6.93
N LEU A 215 -13.41 -18.34 -6.29
CA LEU A 215 -13.87 -17.10 -6.94
C LEU A 215 -12.93 -16.68 -8.07
N ILE A 216 -11.63 -16.69 -7.81
CA ILE A 216 -10.63 -16.31 -8.80
C ILE A 216 -10.63 -17.28 -9.98
N GLN A 217 -10.64 -18.59 -9.74
CA GLN A 217 -10.65 -19.60 -10.79
C GLN A 217 -11.93 -19.51 -11.64
N THR A 218 -13.09 -19.36 -10.98
CA THR A 218 -14.37 -19.21 -11.69
C THR A 218 -14.39 -17.95 -12.55
N PHE A 219 -13.76 -16.86 -12.10
CA PHE A 219 -13.63 -15.65 -12.90
C PHE A 219 -12.75 -15.86 -14.13
N VAL A 220 -11.61 -16.54 -13.96
CA VAL A 220 -10.69 -16.85 -15.06
C VAL A 220 -11.36 -17.74 -16.13
N GLU A 221 -12.18 -18.70 -15.72
CA GLU A 221 -12.85 -19.64 -16.63
C GLU A 221 -14.13 -19.05 -17.29
N LYS A 222 -14.96 -18.34 -16.52
CA LYS A 222 -16.34 -18.00 -16.94
C LYS A 222 -16.64 -16.49 -16.98
N GLN A 223 -15.77 -15.63 -16.42
CA GLN A 223 -15.93 -14.17 -16.33
C GLN A 223 -17.27 -13.64 -15.77
N ASN A 224 -18.10 -14.48 -15.16
CA ASN A 224 -19.45 -14.12 -14.67
C ASN A 224 -19.44 -13.58 -13.22
N ILE A 225 -18.31 -13.05 -12.77
CA ILE A 225 -18.13 -12.55 -11.41
C ILE A 225 -17.84 -11.06 -11.48
N LYS A 226 -18.47 -10.28 -10.59
CA LYS A 226 -18.25 -8.83 -10.48
C LYS A 226 -16.76 -8.51 -10.33
N ILE A 227 -16.29 -7.50 -11.07
CA ILE A 227 -14.89 -7.04 -11.02
C ILE A 227 -14.55 -6.53 -9.61
N THR A 228 -15.49 -5.86 -8.93
CA THR A 228 -15.34 -5.36 -7.56
C THR A 228 -15.10 -6.50 -6.56
N LEU A 229 -15.87 -7.59 -6.69
CA LEU A 229 -15.70 -8.80 -5.88
C LEU A 229 -14.29 -9.39 -6.06
N ILE A 230 -13.81 -9.58 -7.29
CA ILE A 230 -12.45 -10.12 -7.51
C ILE A 230 -11.36 -9.17 -7.00
N LYS A 231 -11.53 -7.85 -7.15
CA LYS A 231 -10.60 -6.88 -6.53
C LYS A 231 -10.57 -7.05 -5.02
N GLN A 232 -11.74 -7.17 -4.38
CA GLN A 232 -11.84 -7.38 -2.95
C GLN A 232 -11.23 -8.72 -2.53
N THR A 233 -11.40 -9.80 -3.30
CA THR A 233 -10.73 -11.08 -3.06
C THR A 233 -9.21 -10.96 -3.11
N LEU A 234 -8.66 -10.25 -4.11
CA LEU A 234 -7.21 -10.05 -4.24
C LEU A 234 -6.65 -9.17 -3.11
N GLU A 235 -7.36 -8.13 -2.72
CA GLU A 235 -7.02 -7.29 -1.57
C GLU A 235 -7.04 -8.07 -0.25
N THR A 236 -8.03 -8.93 -0.05
CA THR A 236 -8.09 -9.83 1.10
C THR A 236 -6.91 -10.81 1.09
N LEU A 237 -6.62 -11.42 -0.06
CA LEU A 237 -5.46 -12.30 -0.23
C LEU A 237 -4.14 -11.57 0.05
N TYR A 238 -3.97 -10.34 -0.47
CA TYR A 238 -2.78 -9.52 -0.26
C TYR A 238 -2.44 -9.38 1.23
N THR A 239 -3.43 -9.09 2.07
CA THR A 239 -3.20 -8.97 3.53
C THR A 239 -2.78 -10.27 4.19
N TYR A 240 -3.17 -11.42 3.63
CA TYR A 240 -2.85 -12.74 4.18
C TYR A 240 -1.46 -13.23 3.79
N LEU A 241 -0.94 -12.83 2.63
CA LEU A 241 0.34 -13.29 2.10
C LEU A 241 1.50 -13.09 3.08
N SER A 242 1.41 -12.09 3.97
CA SER A 242 2.44 -11.76 4.96
C SER A 242 2.61 -12.81 6.08
N TRP A 243 1.59 -13.65 6.35
CA TRP A 243 1.60 -14.57 7.50
C TRP A 243 1.12 -16.00 7.20
N ILE A 244 0.54 -16.27 6.03
CA ILE A 244 0.04 -17.61 5.71
C ILE A 244 1.15 -18.64 5.51
N PRO A 245 0.89 -19.94 5.78
CA PRO A 245 1.86 -20.99 5.51
C PRO A 245 2.25 -21.06 4.03
N PHE A 246 3.55 -21.24 3.79
CA PHE A 246 4.13 -21.33 2.43
C PHE A 246 3.51 -22.41 1.54
N GLY A 247 2.93 -23.46 2.11
CA GLY A 247 2.19 -24.49 1.36
C GLY A 247 1.07 -23.90 0.49
N PHE A 248 0.31 -22.93 1.02
CA PHE A 248 -0.77 -22.29 0.25
C PHE A 248 -0.26 -21.45 -0.92
N ILE A 249 0.97 -20.92 -0.84
CA ILE A 249 1.56 -20.06 -1.87
C ILE A 249 2.27 -20.89 -2.94
N PHE A 250 3.17 -21.78 -2.52
CA PHE A 250 4.10 -22.46 -3.41
C PHE A 250 3.63 -23.86 -3.86
N MET A 251 2.77 -24.53 -3.09
CA MET A 251 2.25 -25.86 -3.46
C MET A 251 0.90 -25.82 -4.19
N THR A 252 0.31 -24.63 -4.34
CA THR A 252 -0.92 -24.42 -5.10
C THR A 252 -0.63 -23.73 -6.45
N GLN A 253 -1.69 -23.50 -7.24
CA GLN A 253 -1.62 -22.74 -8.49
C GLN A 253 -1.77 -21.22 -8.29
N LEU A 254 -1.66 -20.72 -7.06
CA LEU A 254 -1.90 -19.31 -6.75
C LEU A 254 -0.98 -18.38 -7.56
N CYS A 255 0.31 -18.70 -7.63
CA CYS A 255 1.29 -17.90 -8.34
C CYS A 255 0.97 -17.83 -9.85
N GLU A 256 0.59 -18.95 -10.45
CA GLU A 256 0.22 -19.05 -11.86
C GLU A 256 -1.01 -18.20 -12.18
N ILE A 257 -2.02 -18.22 -11.30
CA ILE A 257 -3.23 -17.42 -11.49
C ILE A 257 -2.96 -15.93 -11.31
N LEU A 258 -2.18 -15.52 -10.30
CA LEU A 258 -1.78 -14.13 -10.13
C LEU A 258 -1.04 -13.58 -11.36
N ILE A 259 -0.17 -14.41 -11.96
CA ILE A 259 0.50 -14.08 -13.22
C ILE A 259 -0.52 -13.96 -14.36
N GLN A 260 -1.54 -14.82 -14.44
CA GLN A 260 -2.58 -14.72 -15.47
C GLN A 260 -3.42 -13.44 -15.31
N LEU A 261 -3.78 -13.08 -14.07
CA LEU A 261 -4.56 -11.87 -13.78
C LEU A 261 -3.84 -10.57 -14.15
N PHE A 262 -2.50 -10.59 -14.26
CA PHE A 262 -1.71 -9.46 -14.76
C PHE A 262 -2.16 -8.96 -16.15
N ASP A 263 -2.66 -9.86 -17.00
CA ASP A 263 -3.06 -9.51 -18.38
C ASP A 263 -4.26 -8.55 -18.38
N ASN A 264 -5.09 -8.61 -17.33
CA ASN A 264 -6.26 -7.76 -17.19
C ASN A 264 -5.91 -6.42 -16.51
N ASN A 265 -6.17 -5.31 -17.21
CA ASN A 265 -5.89 -3.95 -16.73
C ASN A 265 -6.52 -3.64 -15.36
N HIS A 266 -7.67 -4.22 -15.02
CA HIS A 266 -8.36 -3.95 -13.76
C HIS A 266 -7.68 -4.60 -12.54
N PHE A 267 -6.92 -5.68 -12.74
CA PHE A 267 -6.30 -6.45 -11.66
C PHE A 267 -4.78 -6.36 -11.67
N ARG A 268 -4.17 -5.91 -12.77
CA ARG A 268 -2.71 -5.82 -12.95
C ARG A 268 -1.96 -5.26 -11.74
N ASN A 269 -2.39 -4.11 -11.21
CA ASN A 269 -1.75 -3.47 -10.07
C ASN A 269 -1.83 -4.34 -8.81
N LEU A 270 -2.99 -4.93 -8.52
CA LEU A 270 -3.19 -5.80 -7.36
C LEU A 270 -2.43 -7.12 -7.50
N SER A 271 -2.43 -7.72 -8.69
CA SER A 271 -1.67 -8.93 -8.96
C SER A 271 -0.18 -8.74 -8.70
N ILE A 272 0.42 -7.63 -9.14
CA ILE A 272 1.84 -7.37 -8.87
C ILE A 272 2.08 -7.09 -7.40
N ARG A 273 1.19 -6.37 -6.70
CA ARG A 273 1.32 -6.18 -5.24
C ARG A 273 1.35 -7.53 -4.52
N CYS A 274 0.44 -8.45 -4.85
CA CYS A 274 0.46 -9.81 -4.30
C CYS A 274 1.76 -10.56 -4.64
N LEU A 275 2.21 -10.50 -5.89
CA LEU A 275 3.47 -11.15 -6.30
C LEU A 275 4.69 -10.51 -5.63
N THR A 276 4.65 -9.21 -5.34
CA THR A 276 5.70 -8.49 -4.62
C THR A 276 5.83 -9.01 -3.20
N GLU A 277 4.72 -9.17 -2.47
CA GLU A 277 4.74 -9.77 -1.14
C GLU A 277 5.32 -11.18 -1.19
N ILE A 278 4.87 -12.03 -2.13
CA ILE A 278 5.34 -13.41 -2.27
C ILE A 278 6.86 -13.48 -2.48
N VAL A 279 7.40 -12.58 -3.29
CA VAL A 279 8.83 -12.57 -3.62
C VAL A 279 9.67 -12.00 -2.47
N ILE A 280 9.09 -11.14 -1.63
CA ILE A 280 9.74 -10.54 -0.46
C ILE A 280 9.69 -11.49 0.77
N LEU A 281 9.00 -12.63 0.69
CA LEU A 281 8.97 -13.61 1.78
C LEU A 281 10.36 -14.19 2.04
N LYS A 282 10.75 -14.22 3.32
CA LYS A 282 11.98 -14.91 3.76
C LYS A 282 11.81 -16.40 3.53
N LEU A 283 12.67 -16.97 2.70
CA LEU A 283 12.66 -18.39 2.34
C LEU A 283 12.87 -19.29 3.58
N ASP A 284 12.36 -20.52 3.49
CA ASP A 284 12.55 -21.53 4.53
C ASP A 284 14.03 -21.87 4.73
N SER A 285 14.40 -22.25 5.97
CA SER A 285 15.73 -22.78 6.29
C SER A 285 16.01 -24.16 5.70
N ASP A 286 14.96 -24.92 5.38
CA ASP A 286 15.06 -26.26 4.82
C ASP A 286 15.50 -26.19 3.34
N GLN A 287 16.70 -26.67 3.03
CA GLN A 287 17.29 -26.57 1.69
C GLN A 287 16.38 -27.08 0.57
N GLN A 288 15.67 -28.21 0.77
CA GLN A 288 14.77 -28.75 -0.27
C GLN A 288 13.57 -27.85 -0.55
N LYS A 289 12.94 -27.30 0.50
CA LYS A 289 11.81 -26.38 0.36
C LYS A 289 12.26 -25.05 -0.24
N MET A 290 13.42 -24.56 0.19
CA MET A 290 14.04 -23.35 -0.34
C MET A 290 14.26 -23.45 -1.86
N ILE A 291 14.76 -24.58 -2.37
CA ILE A 291 14.95 -24.78 -3.81
C ILE A 291 13.61 -24.71 -4.57
N ILE A 292 12.56 -25.35 -4.07
CA ILE A 292 11.23 -25.32 -4.70
C ILE A 292 10.67 -23.88 -4.71
N GLN A 293 10.80 -23.15 -3.60
CA GLN A 293 10.38 -21.76 -3.48
C GLN A 293 11.14 -20.86 -4.46
N GLN A 294 12.47 -21.01 -4.53
CA GLN A 294 13.32 -20.28 -5.47
C GLN A 294 12.95 -20.56 -6.93
N GLN A 295 12.69 -21.82 -7.29
CA GLN A 295 12.24 -22.17 -8.64
C GLN A 295 10.91 -21.48 -8.99
N LYS A 296 9.93 -21.50 -8.08
CA LYS A 296 8.65 -20.79 -8.25
C LYS A 296 8.86 -19.27 -8.40
N ILE A 297 9.73 -18.66 -7.59
CA ILE A 297 10.07 -17.23 -7.68
C ILE A 297 10.74 -16.92 -9.02
N GLY A 298 11.64 -17.78 -9.51
CA GLY A 298 12.26 -17.65 -10.83
C GLY A 298 11.22 -17.65 -11.96
N ILE A 299 10.23 -18.54 -11.89
CA ILE A 299 9.12 -18.60 -12.86
C ILE A 299 8.26 -17.32 -12.80
N ILE A 300 7.97 -16.81 -11.60
CA ILE A 300 7.26 -15.53 -11.42
C ILE A 300 8.05 -14.41 -12.10
N PHE A 301 9.34 -14.31 -11.82
CA PHE A 301 10.20 -13.26 -12.36
C PHE A 301 10.25 -13.28 -13.88
N GLU A 302 10.51 -14.46 -14.47
CA GLU A 302 10.58 -14.64 -15.91
C GLU A 302 9.24 -14.28 -16.58
N LYS A 303 8.13 -14.86 -16.11
CA LYS A 303 6.81 -14.64 -16.74
C LYS A 303 6.34 -13.19 -16.62
N ILE A 304 6.55 -12.55 -15.46
CA ILE A 304 6.17 -11.14 -15.28
C ILE A 304 7.03 -10.24 -16.17
N LEU A 305 8.34 -10.47 -16.27
CA LEU A 305 9.18 -9.69 -17.17
C LEU A 305 8.77 -9.84 -18.65
N ILE A 306 8.44 -11.06 -19.08
CA ILE A 306 7.95 -11.31 -20.45
C ILE A 306 6.67 -10.52 -20.71
N LYS A 307 5.69 -10.59 -19.81
CA LYS A 307 4.43 -9.84 -19.93
C LYS A 307 4.63 -8.34 -19.85
N LEU A 308 5.52 -7.88 -18.98
CA LEU A 308 5.82 -6.47 -18.82
C LEU A 308 6.49 -5.90 -20.07
N ARG A 309 7.36 -6.67 -20.74
CA ARG A 309 7.95 -6.26 -22.03
C ARG A 309 6.93 -6.06 -23.15
N GLN A 310 5.76 -6.68 -23.07
CA GLN A 310 4.66 -6.43 -24.00
C GLN A 310 3.95 -5.10 -23.70
N VAL A 311 3.96 -4.65 -22.44
CA VAL A 311 3.36 -3.39 -21.99
C VAL A 311 4.35 -2.22 -22.16
N PHE A 312 5.61 -2.42 -21.75
CA PHE A 312 6.70 -1.47 -21.81
C PHE A 312 7.90 -2.09 -22.54
N PRO A 313 8.17 -1.70 -23.80
CA PRO A 313 9.37 -2.14 -24.51
C PRO A 313 10.67 -1.66 -23.84
N CYS A 314 11.83 -2.20 -24.24
CA CYS A 314 13.13 -1.88 -23.62
C CYS A 314 13.56 -0.41 -23.85
N ASP A 315 13.11 0.18 -24.96
CA ASP A 315 13.36 1.60 -25.29
C ASP A 315 12.25 2.53 -24.77
N PHE A 316 11.44 2.06 -23.81
CA PHE A 316 10.30 2.83 -23.31
C PHE A 316 10.75 4.04 -22.50
N GLY A 317 10.47 5.23 -23.03
CA GLY A 317 10.75 6.50 -22.36
C GLY A 317 9.72 6.82 -21.26
N PHE A 318 9.89 6.26 -20.06
CA PHE A 318 9.01 6.50 -18.90
C PHE A 318 8.75 7.98 -18.63
N LEU A 319 9.79 8.82 -18.72
CA LEU A 319 9.66 10.27 -18.54
C LEU A 319 8.77 10.92 -19.62
N GLY A 320 8.92 10.50 -20.87
CA GLY A 320 8.14 11.03 -21.99
C GLY A 320 6.67 10.63 -21.90
N GLU A 321 6.40 9.37 -21.54
CA GLU A 321 5.02 8.91 -21.33
C GLU A 321 4.34 9.67 -20.19
N ARG A 322 5.05 9.85 -19.08
CA ARG A 322 4.52 10.62 -17.95
C ARG A 322 4.18 12.05 -18.34
N GLN A 323 5.03 12.71 -19.13
CA GLN A 323 4.75 14.06 -19.66
C GLN A 323 3.51 14.07 -20.56
N ARG A 324 3.34 13.06 -21.42
CA ARG A 324 2.16 12.90 -22.26
C ARG A 324 0.89 12.74 -21.42
N LEU A 325 0.90 11.86 -20.42
CA LEU A 325 -0.26 11.61 -19.54
C LEU A 325 -0.63 12.83 -18.71
N ARG A 326 0.35 13.61 -18.25
CA ARG A 326 0.12 14.88 -17.54
C ARG A 326 -0.70 15.88 -18.36
N MET A 327 -0.58 15.84 -19.70
CA MET A 327 -1.35 16.72 -20.59
C MET A 327 -2.77 16.21 -20.87
N ILE A 328 -3.04 14.91 -20.65
CA ILE A 328 -4.32 14.27 -21.01
C ILE A 328 -5.27 14.20 -19.83
N SER A 329 -4.84 13.60 -18.72
CA SER A 329 -5.69 13.47 -17.53
C SER A 329 -4.88 13.18 -16.25
N ASN A 330 -5.26 13.83 -15.15
CA ASN A 330 -4.63 13.62 -13.85
C ASN A 330 -4.89 12.21 -13.29
N THR A 331 -6.04 11.61 -13.60
CA THR A 331 -6.38 10.25 -13.12
C THR A 331 -5.50 9.19 -13.77
N GLN A 332 -5.30 9.23 -15.09
CA GLN A 332 -4.40 8.28 -15.77
C GLN A 332 -2.94 8.48 -15.38
N LEU A 333 -2.52 9.73 -15.12
CA LEU A 333 -1.20 10.02 -14.57
C LEU A 333 -1.02 9.34 -13.21
N GLN A 334 -2.00 9.45 -12.30
CA GLN A 334 -1.94 8.81 -10.99
C GLN A 334 -1.88 7.27 -11.12
N PHE A 335 -2.72 6.66 -11.96
CA PHE A 335 -2.66 5.22 -12.20
C PHE A 335 -1.30 4.76 -12.75
N PHE A 336 -0.67 5.56 -13.61
CA PHE A 336 0.65 5.27 -14.16
C PHE A 336 1.76 5.43 -13.10
N ASP A 337 1.75 6.52 -12.32
CA ASP A 337 2.71 6.77 -11.25
C ASP A 337 2.61 5.67 -10.17
N ASP A 338 1.39 5.27 -9.78
CA ASP A 338 1.12 4.15 -8.87
C ASP A 338 1.63 2.82 -9.44
N PHE A 339 1.43 2.58 -10.74
CA PHE A 339 1.92 1.36 -11.38
C PHE A 339 3.45 1.29 -11.39
N CYS A 340 4.13 2.40 -11.70
CA CYS A 340 5.59 2.49 -11.63
C CYS A 340 6.10 2.29 -10.20
N ALA A 341 5.38 2.79 -9.18
CA ALA A 341 5.73 2.59 -7.78
C ALA A 341 5.66 1.11 -7.38
N ILE A 342 4.58 0.42 -7.75
CA ILE A 342 4.41 -1.01 -7.49
C ILE A 342 5.50 -1.83 -8.20
N LEU A 343 5.81 -1.51 -9.45
CA LEU A 343 6.89 -2.16 -10.19
C LEU A 343 8.26 -1.91 -9.56
N THR A 344 8.50 -0.68 -9.09
CA THR A 344 9.74 -0.36 -8.36
C THR A 344 9.88 -1.28 -7.16
N GLN A 345 8.84 -1.40 -6.32
CA GLN A 345 8.84 -2.29 -5.15
C GLN A 345 9.05 -3.76 -5.54
N PHE A 346 8.41 -4.24 -6.61
CA PHE A 346 8.58 -5.60 -7.11
C PHE A 346 10.04 -5.89 -7.49
N PHE A 347 10.66 -5.01 -8.28
CA PHE A 347 12.03 -5.21 -8.75
C PHE A 347 13.07 -5.00 -7.65
N THR A 348 12.92 -3.99 -6.78
CA THR A 348 13.83 -3.83 -5.65
C THR A 348 13.69 -4.99 -4.67
N GLY A 349 12.46 -5.47 -4.43
CA GLY A 349 12.18 -6.61 -3.56
C GLY A 349 12.84 -7.89 -4.04
N ILE A 350 12.65 -8.25 -5.32
CA ILE A 350 13.24 -9.48 -5.86
C ILE A 350 14.76 -9.44 -5.91
N LEU A 351 15.33 -8.30 -6.34
CA LEU A 351 16.77 -8.18 -6.48
C LEU A 351 17.46 -8.09 -5.11
N ASN A 352 16.89 -7.40 -4.12
CA ASN A 352 17.50 -7.37 -2.79
C ASN A 352 17.56 -8.75 -2.12
N GLN A 353 16.58 -9.61 -2.37
CA GLN A 353 16.51 -10.91 -1.70
C GLN A 353 17.14 -12.06 -2.48
N HIS A 354 16.99 -12.07 -3.81
CA HIS A 354 17.29 -13.25 -4.62
C HIS A 354 18.40 -13.01 -5.65
N LEU A 355 19.05 -11.84 -5.66
CA LEU A 355 20.09 -11.53 -6.66
C LEU A 355 21.30 -12.46 -6.61
N ASP A 356 21.80 -12.83 -5.43
CA ASP A 356 22.95 -13.74 -5.32
C ASP A 356 22.63 -15.13 -5.91
N TRP A 357 21.40 -15.60 -5.70
CA TRP A 357 20.90 -16.84 -6.30
C TRP A 357 20.74 -16.71 -7.82
N LEU A 358 20.16 -15.59 -8.30
CA LEU A 358 20.02 -15.30 -9.73
C LEU A 358 21.38 -15.22 -10.43
N GLU A 359 22.38 -14.58 -9.81
CA GLU A 359 23.75 -14.51 -10.35
C GLU A 359 24.40 -15.89 -10.44
N ASN A 360 24.18 -16.75 -9.46
CA ASN A 360 24.70 -18.11 -9.51
C ASN A 360 24.06 -18.96 -10.62
N ILE A 361 22.75 -18.84 -10.82
CA ILE A 361 22.06 -19.50 -11.95
C ILE A 361 22.45 -18.86 -13.28
N SER A 362 22.76 -17.57 -13.31
CA SER A 362 23.16 -16.88 -14.55
C SER A 362 24.43 -17.48 -15.18
N LYS A 363 25.29 -18.12 -14.38
CA LYS A 363 26.47 -18.85 -14.86
C LYS A 363 26.12 -20.08 -15.69
N THR A 364 24.98 -20.72 -15.42
CA THR A 364 24.51 -21.91 -16.15
C THR A 364 23.47 -21.56 -17.21
N ASN A 365 22.63 -20.55 -16.97
CA ASN A 365 21.52 -20.17 -17.84
C ASN A 365 21.66 -18.71 -18.34
N PRO A 366 22.01 -18.49 -19.62
CA PRO A 366 22.21 -17.14 -20.17
C PRO A 366 20.92 -16.32 -20.24
N ASN A 367 19.75 -16.95 -20.23
CA ASN A 367 18.46 -16.23 -20.20
C ASN A 367 18.31 -15.40 -18.92
N VAL A 368 18.83 -15.88 -17.78
CA VAL A 368 18.75 -15.17 -16.50
C VAL A 368 19.58 -13.88 -16.52
N ILE A 369 20.69 -13.87 -17.26
CA ILE A 369 21.49 -12.66 -17.49
C ILE A 369 20.62 -11.58 -18.12
N GLN A 370 19.86 -11.93 -19.17
CA GLN A 370 18.97 -10.98 -19.84
C GLN A 370 17.85 -10.50 -18.91
N LEU A 371 17.25 -11.39 -18.12
CA LEU A 371 16.17 -11.02 -17.19
C LEU A 371 16.65 -10.00 -16.14
N VAL A 372 17.83 -10.23 -15.54
CA VAL A 372 18.43 -9.31 -14.56
C VAL A 372 18.87 -8.00 -15.23
N ASP A 373 19.39 -8.05 -16.45
CA ASP A 373 19.74 -6.83 -17.19
C ASP A 373 18.50 -5.95 -17.44
N TYR A 374 17.39 -6.55 -17.90
CA TYR A 374 16.14 -5.83 -18.11
C TYR A 374 15.54 -5.27 -16.82
N SER A 375 15.57 -6.00 -15.70
CA SER A 375 15.05 -5.48 -14.43
C SER A 375 15.86 -4.27 -13.94
N LEU A 376 17.18 -4.30 -14.09
CA LEU A 376 18.04 -3.15 -13.76
C LEU A 376 17.79 -1.97 -14.70
N GLN A 377 17.55 -2.19 -15.99
CA GLN A 377 17.17 -1.12 -16.92
C GLN A 377 15.83 -0.47 -16.54
N TYR A 378 14.83 -1.26 -16.13
CA TYR A 378 13.57 -0.71 -15.61
C TYR A 378 13.79 0.12 -14.35
N LEU A 379 14.59 -0.35 -13.40
CA LEU A 379 14.93 0.41 -12.19
C LEU A 379 15.64 1.74 -12.50
N ILE A 380 16.50 1.77 -13.52
CA ILE A 380 17.08 3.02 -14.04
C ILE A 380 15.98 3.94 -14.58
N GLY A 381 15.06 3.41 -15.38
CA GLY A 381 13.89 4.16 -15.89
C GLY A 381 13.03 4.74 -14.77
N PHE A 382 12.71 3.96 -13.74
CA PHE A 382 11.95 4.42 -12.57
C PHE A 382 12.72 5.46 -11.76
N SER A 383 14.05 5.32 -11.63
CA SER A 383 14.90 6.30 -10.96
C SER A 383 14.92 7.65 -11.67
N GLN A 384 14.62 7.70 -12.97
CA GLN A 384 14.51 8.96 -13.73
C GLN A 384 13.18 9.69 -13.50
N LEU A 385 12.12 9.01 -13.04
CA LEU A 385 10.82 9.63 -12.80
C LEU A 385 10.89 10.69 -11.67
N PRO A 386 10.19 11.83 -11.81
CA PRO A 386 10.16 12.88 -10.78
C PRO A 386 9.17 12.52 -9.66
N LEU A 387 9.38 11.36 -9.02
CA LEU A 387 8.58 10.84 -7.92
C LEU A 387 9.51 10.63 -6.72
N GLU A 388 9.40 11.48 -5.70
CA GLU A 388 10.35 11.51 -4.57
C GLU A 388 10.39 10.19 -3.79
N GLN A 389 9.23 9.65 -3.43
CA GLN A 389 9.12 8.39 -2.69
C GLN A 389 9.69 7.20 -3.48
N ASN A 390 9.36 7.09 -4.77
CA ASN A 390 9.91 6.04 -5.63
C ASN A 390 11.43 6.17 -5.78
N TYR A 391 11.92 7.41 -5.94
CA TYR A 391 13.35 7.66 -6.06
C TYR A 391 14.11 7.27 -4.78
N LYS A 392 13.52 7.49 -3.60
CA LYS A 392 14.08 7.04 -2.32
C LYS A 392 14.24 5.52 -2.27
N VAL A 393 13.19 4.76 -2.61
CA VAL A 393 13.23 3.29 -2.67
C VAL A 393 14.29 2.80 -3.67
N CYS A 394 14.36 3.42 -4.85
CA CYS A 394 15.42 3.12 -5.82
C CYS A 394 16.81 3.45 -5.28
N ALA A 395 16.99 4.61 -4.62
CA ALA A 395 18.28 5.05 -4.12
C ALA A 395 18.79 4.14 -2.99
N GLU A 396 17.91 3.71 -2.09
CA GLU A 396 18.21 2.69 -1.06
C GLU A 396 18.66 1.37 -1.72
N PHE A 397 17.91 0.88 -2.72
CA PHE A 397 18.31 -0.29 -3.51
C PHE A 397 19.69 -0.12 -4.16
N TRP A 398 19.94 1.01 -4.82
CA TRP A 398 21.22 1.26 -5.49
C TRP A 398 22.37 1.40 -4.48
N PHE A 399 22.11 1.93 -3.30
CA PHE A 399 23.09 2.00 -2.21
C PHE A 399 23.50 0.60 -1.77
N ASP A 400 22.54 -0.26 -1.45
CA ASP A 400 22.82 -1.65 -1.06
C ASP A 400 23.49 -2.43 -2.19
N PHE A 401 23.04 -2.26 -3.42
CA PHE A 401 23.62 -2.89 -4.61
C PHE A 401 25.09 -2.48 -4.81
N THR A 402 25.42 -1.18 -4.72
CA THR A 402 26.80 -0.71 -4.88
C THR A 402 27.69 -1.11 -3.72
N LYS A 403 27.16 -1.16 -2.50
CA LYS A 403 27.86 -1.68 -1.32
C LYS A 403 28.24 -3.15 -1.50
N ARG A 404 27.29 -3.99 -1.94
CA ARG A 404 27.53 -5.41 -2.25
C ARG A 404 28.64 -5.60 -3.29
N LEU A 405 28.62 -4.80 -4.37
CA LEU A 405 29.66 -4.85 -5.40
C LEU A 405 31.06 -4.47 -4.88
N LEU A 406 31.14 -3.56 -3.90
CA LEU A 406 32.41 -3.19 -3.27
C LEU A 406 32.94 -4.27 -2.32
N GLU A 407 32.05 -4.97 -1.62
CA GLU A 407 32.38 -6.09 -0.72
C GLU A 407 32.82 -7.36 -1.47
N GLN A 408 32.44 -7.49 -2.75
CA GLN A 408 32.85 -8.59 -3.64
C GLN A 408 33.79 -8.12 -4.78
N PRO A 409 34.99 -7.59 -4.48
CA PRO A 409 35.87 -6.96 -5.48
C PRO A 409 36.48 -7.96 -6.47
N SER A 410 36.44 -9.26 -6.19
CA SER A 410 37.05 -10.34 -6.98
C SER A 410 36.41 -10.58 -8.35
N GLN A 411 35.29 -9.91 -8.63
CA GLN A 411 34.42 -10.18 -9.78
C GLN A 411 34.29 -9.00 -10.76
N LEU A 412 34.82 -7.82 -10.41
CA LEU A 412 34.85 -6.66 -11.30
C LEU A 412 36.18 -6.65 -12.07
N PRO A 413 36.17 -6.61 -13.42
CA PRO A 413 37.41 -6.50 -14.17
C PRO A 413 38.08 -5.16 -13.82
N LYS A 414 39.28 -5.23 -13.22
CA LYS A 414 40.10 -4.04 -12.98
C LYS A 414 40.40 -3.37 -14.33
N GLY A 415 40.50 -2.05 -14.38
CA GLY A 415 40.64 -1.27 -15.64
C GLY A 415 41.72 -1.77 -16.62
N ASN A 416 42.79 -2.41 -16.13
CA ASN A 416 43.84 -3.02 -16.98
C ASN A 416 43.47 -4.40 -17.54
N GLN A 417 42.46 -5.08 -17.00
CA GLN A 417 41.92 -6.35 -17.51
C GLN A 417 40.86 -6.18 -18.59
N ILE A 418 40.29 -4.98 -18.77
CA ILE A 418 39.34 -4.72 -19.87
C ILE A 418 40.06 -4.85 -21.22
N ILE A 419 41.30 -4.38 -21.31
CA ILE A 419 42.13 -4.48 -22.51
C ILE A 419 42.56 -5.94 -22.75
N LEU A 420 42.95 -6.67 -21.69
CA LEU A 420 43.30 -8.10 -21.80
C LEU A 420 42.10 -9.00 -22.13
N ASN A 421 40.91 -8.69 -21.62
CA ASN A 421 39.68 -9.44 -21.91
C ASN A 421 39.14 -9.18 -23.33
N LEU A 422 39.35 -7.98 -23.90
CA LEU A 422 38.99 -7.72 -25.30
C LEU A 422 39.78 -8.60 -26.28
N TYR A 423 41.02 -8.95 -25.95
CA TYR A 423 41.84 -9.91 -26.73
C TYR A 423 41.59 -11.38 -26.37
N GLN A 424 40.87 -11.67 -25.27
CA GLN A 424 40.55 -13.04 -24.81
C GLN A 424 39.04 -13.38 -24.90
N ASN A 425 38.26 -12.56 -25.60
CA ASN A 425 36.79 -12.63 -25.72
C ASN A 425 36.24 -13.93 -26.35
N GLU A 426 37.07 -14.92 -26.69
CA GLU A 426 36.60 -16.24 -27.13
C GLU A 426 36.45 -17.26 -25.99
N MET A 427 36.95 -16.99 -24.77
CA MET A 427 37.08 -18.04 -23.73
C MET A 427 36.37 -17.78 -22.39
N ASN A 428 35.75 -16.61 -22.16
CA ASN A 428 34.97 -16.36 -20.95
C ASN A 428 33.47 -16.18 -21.28
N PRO A 429 32.56 -16.95 -20.65
CA PRO A 429 31.13 -16.78 -20.89
C PRO A 429 30.69 -15.36 -20.48
N PRO A 430 29.76 -14.74 -21.22
CA PRO A 430 29.24 -13.41 -20.88
C PRO A 430 28.66 -13.46 -19.46
N SER A 431 29.10 -12.54 -18.59
CA SER A 431 28.62 -12.44 -17.22
C SER A 431 27.95 -11.09 -16.99
N LEU A 432 27.00 -11.03 -16.04
CA LEU A 432 26.36 -9.79 -15.60
C LEU A 432 27.39 -8.73 -15.17
N GLN A 433 28.47 -9.19 -14.54
CA GLN A 433 29.53 -8.37 -13.96
C GLN A 433 30.44 -7.73 -15.01
N THR A 434 30.66 -8.43 -16.14
CA THR A 434 31.53 -7.95 -17.22
C THR A 434 30.79 -7.08 -18.23
N ASN A 435 29.50 -7.34 -18.48
CA ASN A 435 28.77 -6.70 -19.60
C ASN A 435 27.65 -5.74 -19.16
N SER A 436 26.80 -6.15 -18.22
CA SER A 436 25.58 -5.41 -17.86
C SER A 436 25.83 -4.34 -16.80
N TYR A 437 26.45 -4.71 -15.68
CA TYR A 437 26.65 -3.79 -14.54
C TYR A 437 27.44 -2.53 -14.91
N PRO A 438 28.53 -2.58 -15.71
CA PRO A 438 29.25 -1.37 -16.10
C PRO A 438 28.35 -0.34 -16.81
N ARG A 439 27.44 -0.80 -17.69
CA ARG A 439 26.51 0.08 -18.43
C ARG A 439 25.48 0.71 -17.48
N ILE A 440 24.86 -0.11 -16.63
CA ILE A 440 23.89 0.34 -15.63
C ILE A 440 24.52 1.36 -14.67
N LEU A 441 25.74 1.11 -14.19
CA LEU A 441 26.45 2.00 -13.27
C LEU A 441 26.77 3.37 -13.92
N VAL A 442 27.04 3.43 -15.22
CA VAL A 442 27.24 4.69 -15.94
C VAL A 442 25.95 5.51 -15.98
N GLU A 443 24.82 4.89 -16.30
CA GLU A 443 23.51 5.57 -16.29
C GLU A 443 23.10 5.99 -14.88
N LEU A 444 23.33 5.14 -13.87
CA LEU A 444 23.08 5.46 -12.47
C LEU A 444 23.88 6.69 -12.01
N ARG A 445 25.18 6.77 -12.36
CA ARG A 445 26.01 7.96 -12.07
C ARG A 445 25.40 9.22 -12.67
N LYS A 446 24.94 9.18 -13.92
CA LYS A 446 24.27 10.33 -14.55
C LYS A 446 23.03 10.76 -13.79
N ILE A 447 22.23 9.80 -13.30
CA ILE A 447 21.00 10.07 -12.53
C ILE A 447 21.33 10.68 -11.17
N VAL A 448 22.20 10.06 -10.37
CA VAL A 448 22.56 10.54 -9.02
C VAL A 448 23.17 11.95 -9.09
N VAL A 449 24.06 12.21 -10.05
CA VAL A 449 24.64 13.54 -10.27
C VAL A 449 23.59 14.56 -10.77
N SER A 450 22.48 14.11 -11.36
CA SER A 450 21.38 15.00 -11.80
C SER A 450 20.37 15.30 -10.71
N LYS A 451 20.14 14.36 -9.80
CA LYS A 451 19.09 14.41 -8.80
C LYS A 451 19.64 14.52 -7.37
N MET A 452 20.87 15.00 -7.25
CA MET A 452 21.48 15.22 -5.94
C MET A 452 20.60 16.15 -5.12
N ALA A 453 20.24 15.73 -3.90
CA ALA A 453 19.52 16.59 -2.97
C ALA A 453 20.38 17.79 -2.57
N LYS A 454 19.73 18.86 -2.13
CA LYS A 454 20.43 20.07 -1.70
C LYS A 454 21.13 19.80 -0.35
N PRO A 455 22.43 20.11 -0.21
CA PRO A 455 23.13 19.97 1.06
C PRO A 455 22.62 20.98 2.11
N GLN A 456 22.76 20.62 3.39
CA GLN A 456 22.47 21.48 4.54
C GLN A 456 23.20 22.84 4.51
N GLU A 457 24.38 22.88 3.87
CA GLU A 457 25.24 24.07 3.84
C GLU A 457 24.71 25.21 2.95
N VAL A 458 23.61 24.98 2.19
CA VAL A 458 23.11 25.92 1.15
C VAL A 458 21.58 26.11 1.25
N LEU A 459 21.09 26.60 2.38
CA LEU A 459 19.79 27.29 2.44
C LEU A 459 20.06 28.78 2.66
N ILE A 460 20.22 29.51 1.55
CA ILE A 460 20.20 30.97 1.57
C ILE A 460 18.74 31.37 1.39
N SER A 461 18.04 31.70 2.48
CA SER A 461 16.76 32.38 2.40
C SER A 461 17.01 33.89 2.29
N ILE A 462 16.16 34.59 1.55
CA ILE A 462 16.20 36.05 1.47
C ILE A 462 15.16 36.54 2.48
N ASP A 463 15.62 37.22 3.51
CA ASP A 463 14.75 37.85 4.51
C ASP A 463 13.82 38.90 3.86
N GLU A 464 12.77 39.32 4.59
CA GLU A 464 11.85 40.42 4.17
C GLU A 464 12.60 41.74 3.86
N THR A 465 13.84 41.88 4.32
CA THR A 465 14.74 43.02 4.07
C THR A 465 15.74 42.80 2.92
N GLY A 466 15.64 41.69 2.18
CA GLY A 466 16.47 41.42 1.00
C GLY A 466 17.89 40.91 1.28
N GLN A 467 18.20 40.48 2.51
CA GLN A 467 19.53 39.95 2.87
C GLN A 467 19.56 38.41 2.89
N PRO A 468 20.64 37.79 2.42
CA PRO A 468 20.81 36.33 2.45
C PRO A 468 21.10 35.83 3.88
N ILE A 469 20.17 35.11 4.48
CA ILE A 469 20.36 34.44 5.78
C ILE A 469 20.53 32.93 5.58
N LYS A 470 21.43 32.33 6.37
CA LYS A 470 21.66 30.88 6.42
C LYS A 470 20.63 30.25 7.35
N GLU A 471 19.63 29.56 6.80
CA GLU A 471 18.68 28.79 7.61
C GLU A 471 19.24 27.40 7.92
N GLU A 472 19.60 27.16 9.18
CA GLU A 472 19.95 25.82 9.68
C GLU A 472 18.68 25.10 10.13
N LEU A 473 18.04 24.37 9.20
CA LEU A 473 16.92 23.49 9.56
C LEU A 473 17.44 22.19 10.18
N GLN A 474 17.11 21.96 11.45
CA GLN A 474 17.36 20.70 12.15
C GLN A 474 16.56 19.55 11.49
N ASN A 475 17.26 18.50 11.07
CA ASN A 475 16.76 17.17 10.67
C ASN A 475 15.43 17.13 9.87
N THR A 476 15.53 17.32 8.56
CA THR A 476 14.42 17.05 7.61
C THR A 476 14.66 15.74 6.84
N GLU A 477 13.61 15.12 6.31
CA GLU A 477 13.71 13.91 5.45
C GLU A 477 14.65 14.11 4.24
N ASN A 478 14.76 15.35 3.76
CA ASN A 478 15.70 15.75 2.71
C ASN A 478 17.17 15.57 3.11
N ASN A 479 17.51 15.73 4.39
CA ASN A 479 18.87 15.52 4.89
C ASN A 479 19.25 14.05 4.82
N ALA A 480 18.37 13.15 5.25
CA ALA A 480 18.61 11.71 5.18
C ALA A 480 18.77 11.24 3.72
N LEU A 481 17.98 11.80 2.80
CA LEU A 481 18.10 11.51 1.38
C LEU A 481 19.43 12.06 0.81
N TYR A 482 19.87 13.24 1.22
CA TYR A 482 21.18 13.78 0.83
C TYR A 482 22.34 12.90 1.29
N ASP A 483 22.34 12.47 2.55
CA ASP A 483 23.38 11.61 3.12
C ASP A 483 23.43 10.26 2.37
N LEU A 484 22.27 9.66 2.10
CA LEU A 484 22.17 8.43 1.33
C LEU A 484 22.70 8.60 -0.11
N LEU A 485 22.34 9.68 -0.80
CA LEU A 485 22.84 9.94 -2.16
C LEU A 485 24.33 10.24 -2.18
N LYS A 486 24.84 10.91 -1.15
CA LYS A 486 26.26 11.22 -0.98
C LYS A 486 27.05 9.92 -0.83
N ASP A 487 26.62 9.04 0.06
CA ASP A 487 27.28 7.75 0.27
C ASP A 487 27.16 6.84 -0.96
N LEU A 488 26.02 6.85 -1.65
CA LEU A 488 25.85 6.18 -2.93
C LEU A 488 26.83 6.71 -4.00
N LEU A 489 26.97 8.03 -4.13
CA LEU A 489 27.91 8.64 -5.08
C LEU A 489 29.36 8.31 -4.72
N ILE A 490 29.71 8.28 -3.43
CA ILE A 490 31.02 7.83 -2.95
C ILE A 490 31.27 6.37 -3.35
N ASN A 491 30.29 5.48 -3.19
CA ASN A 491 30.41 4.09 -3.62
C ASN A 491 30.60 3.97 -5.14
N LEU A 492 29.85 4.74 -5.93
CA LEU A 492 29.98 4.79 -7.39
C LEU A 492 31.35 5.31 -7.85
N ALA A 493 31.91 6.28 -7.13
CA ALA A 493 33.23 6.83 -7.35
C ALA A 493 34.34 5.82 -7.01
N LYS A 494 34.19 5.08 -5.90
CA LYS A 494 35.10 3.97 -5.54
C LYS A 494 35.11 2.87 -6.61
N LEU A 495 33.95 2.54 -7.18
CA LEU A 495 33.84 1.54 -8.26
C LEU A 495 34.50 2.00 -9.57
N ASN A 496 34.32 3.27 -9.96
CA ASN A 496 34.99 3.83 -11.14
C ASN A 496 35.07 5.37 -11.05
N TRP A 497 36.25 5.86 -10.67
CA TRP A 497 36.52 7.29 -10.53
C TRP A 497 36.56 8.02 -11.87
N THR A 498 37.17 7.43 -12.91
CA THR A 498 37.35 8.11 -14.21
C THR A 498 36.01 8.40 -14.87
N SER A 499 35.11 7.41 -14.89
CA SER A 499 33.74 7.59 -15.39
C SER A 499 32.96 8.64 -14.60
N THR A 500 33.11 8.66 -13.27
CA THR A 500 32.44 9.65 -12.42
C THR A 500 32.93 11.07 -12.72
N LYS A 501 34.25 11.25 -12.84
CA LYS A 501 34.89 12.52 -13.20
C LYS A 501 34.42 13.01 -14.57
N GLU A 502 34.39 12.13 -15.57
CA GLU A 502 33.94 12.47 -16.92
C GLU A 502 32.49 12.97 -16.93
N ILE A 503 31.58 12.27 -16.23
CA ILE A 503 30.16 12.64 -16.18
C ILE A 503 29.97 14.02 -15.51
N ILE A 504 30.68 14.27 -14.40
CA ILE A 504 30.64 15.57 -13.71
C ILE A 504 31.21 16.67 -14.60
N THR A 505 32.35 16.43 -15.26
CA THR A 505 33.00 17.40 -16.16
C THR A 505 32.09 17.74 -17.34
N GLN A 506 31.49 16.74 -18.01
CA GLN A 506 30.54 16.95 -19.10
C GLN A 506 29.33 17.77 -18.69
N LYS A 507 28.84 17.59 -17.45
CA LYS A 507 27.74 18.40 -16.92
C LYS A 507 28.16 19.82 -16.61
N LEU A 508 29.35 20.00 -16.05
CA LEU A 508 29.92 21.31 -15.78
C LEU A 508 30.13 22.08 -17.09
N ASP A 509 30.67 21.43 -18.12
CA ASP A 509 30.83 22.03 -19.45
C ASP A 509 29.49 22.46 -20.04
N LYS A 510 28.44 21.64 -19.93
CA LYS A 510 27.08 22.01 -20.36
C LYS A 510 26.55 23.24 -19.61
N GLN A 511 26.78 23.34 -18.30
CA GLN A 511 26.39 24.52 -17.53
C GLN A 511 27.18 25.75 -17.94
N VAL A 512 28.50 25.65 -18.10
CA VAL A 512 29.35 26.75 -18.58
C VAL A 512 28.91 27.24 -19.95
N ILE A 513 28.58 26.32 -20.85
CA ILE A 513 28.03 26.65 -22.18
C ILE A 513 26.65 27.32 -22.06
N GLN A 514 25.75 26.82 -21.22
CA GLN A 514 24.43 27.40 -21.02
C GLN A 514 24.51 28.80 -20.40
N ILE A 515 25.35 29.00 -19.39
CA ILE A 515 25.64 30.30 -18.78
C ILE A 515 26.27 31.23 -19.83
N TYR A 516 27.21 30.74 -20.64
CA TYR A 516 27.79 31.52 -21.74
C TYR A 516 26.73 31.96 -22.76
N PHE A 517 25.78 31.09 -23.14
CA PHE A 517 24.69 31.45 -24.04
C PHE A 517 23.69 32.42 -23.42
N ILE A 518 23.38 32.27 -22.13
CA ILE A 518 22.55 33.23 -21.38
C ILE A 518 23.25 34.59 -21.33
N LEU A 519 24.53 34.63 -20.94
CA LEU A 519 25.36 35.84 -20.92
C LEU A 519 25.50 36.46 -22.31
N LYS A 520 25.62 35.65 -23.38
CA LYS A 520 25.67 36.12 -24.77
C LYS A 520 24.32 36.69 -25.22
N ARG A 521 23.19 36.11 -24.82
CA ARG A 521 21.85 36.65 -25.09
C ARG A 521 21.57 37.92 -24.30
N ILE A 522 22.09 38.05 -23.08
CA ILE A 522 22.05 39.29 -22.29
C ILE A 522 22.91 40.37 -22.98
N LYS A 523 24.16 40.05 -23.34
CA LYS A 523 25.06 40.97 -24.07
C LYS A 523 24.52 41.41 -25.42
N ASN A 524 23.82 40.52 -26.13
CA ASN A 524 23.21 40.82 -27.43
C ASN A 524 21.82 41.49 -27.29
N GLY A 525 21.37 41.83 -26.08
CA GLY A 525 20.11 42.53 -25.84
C GLY A 525 18.84 41.71 -26.08
N VAL A 526 18.95 40.38 -26.24
CA VAL A 526 17.84 39.46 -26.52
C VAL A 526 17.13 39.02 -25.23
N LEU A 527 17.84 39.01 -24.10
CA LEU A 527 17.31 38.72 -22.77
C LEU A 527 17.44 39.98 -21.90
N LYS A 528 16.31 40.62 -21.58
CA LYS A 528 16.24 41.63 -20.51
C LYS A 528 16.00 40.91 -19.20
N VAL A 529 16.99 40.94 -18.32
CA VAL A 529 16.82 40.55 -16.91
C VAL A 529 16.15 41.74 -16.23
N TYR A 530 14.91 41.59 -15.80
CA TYR A 530 14.23 42.55 -14.92
C TYR A 530 14.53 42.21 -13.47
#